data_AF-A0A5C1AR10-F1
#
_entry.id   AF-A0A5C1AR10-F1
#
_cell.length_a   1.000
_cell.length_b   1.000
_cell.length_c   1.000
_cell.angle_alpha   90.00
_cell.angle_beta   90.00
_cell.angle_gamma   90.00
#
_symmetry.space_group_name_H-M   'P 1'
#
loop_
_entity.id
_entity.type
_entity.pdbx_description
1 polymer ?
#
loop_
_entity_poly.entity_id
_entity_poly.type
_entity_poly.pdbx_seq_one_letter_code
_entity_poly.pdbx_strand_id
1 'polypeptide(L)'
;MALLFDPTELARYGGLTLVARNVVEGFLTGIHRSPFKGFSVEFAEHRQYYPGDEIRHLDWRLLAKTDRYYIKEYEEETNLKAYLVIDASGSMGYKGKQKLSKFQYAQQVAASMAYLMLAQLDAVGLVTHDTRVTGIVPPKTSSKHLLHLLRTLEGMTPGGETALAPIWHSIAGQHLKRRGMVILLSDCFDKVDDLARALQHLKHRNHDVLLFHILAPEEVEFPFKNPTKFRNLEVNGQEITTDARRLREEYLKNFEEYRQTLKRKADDLQVDYVMLRTDDPVDRALGAYLARRNLK
;
A
#
# COMPACT_ATOMS: atom_id res chain seq x y z
N MET A 1 -25.57 -2.21 16.45
CA MET A 1 -25.66 -3.51 15.76
C MET A 1 -25.04 -3.31 14.38
N ALA A 2 -23.70 -3.36 14.29
CA ALA A 2 -22.98 -3.16 13.04
C ALA A 2 -23.17 -4.40 12.18
N LEU A 3 -23.87 -4.25 11.06
CA LEU A 3 -23.95 -5.31 10.05
C LEU A 3 -22.54 -5.48 9.46
N LEU A 4 -21.85 -6.53 9.89
CA LEU A 4 -20.61 -7.03 9.30
C LEU A 4 -20.91 -7.58 7.91
N PHE A 5 -21.03 -6.70 6.92
CA PHE A 5 -21.12 -7.12 5.52
C PHE A 5 -19.72 -7.47 5.01
N ASP A 6 -19.59 -8.58 4.28
CA ASP A 6 -18.37 -8.93 3.55
C ASP A 6 -17.97 -7.75 2.64
N PRO A 7 -16.77 -7.16 2.80
CA PRO A 7 -16.26 -6.08 1.95
C PRO A 7 -16.38 -6.41 0.45
N THR A 8 -16.29 -7.69 0.11
CA THR A 8 -16.45 -8.21 -1.26
C THR A 8 -17.89 -8.07 -1.78
N GLU A 9 -18.89 -8.28 -0.93
CA GLU A 9 -20.31 -8.10 -1.30
C GLU A 9 -20.67 -6.62 -1.38
N LEU A 10 -20.10 -5.78 -0.53
CA LEU A 10 -20.31 -4.32 -0.55
C LEU A 10 -19.80 -3.67 -1.84
N ALA A 11 -18.72 -4.19 -2.43
CA ALA A 11 -18.23 -3.74 -3.73
C ALA A 11 -19.30 -3.87 -4.85
N ARG A 12 -20.25 -4.82 -4.72
CA ARG A 12 -21.32 -5.02 -5.70
C ARG A 12 -22.47 -4.00 -5.57
N TYR A 13 -22.64 -3.38 -4.40
CA TYR A 13 -23.79 -2.51 -4.10
C TYR A 13 -23.44 -1.05 -3.79
N GLY A 14 -22.20 -0.75 -3.37
CA GLY A 14 -21.80 0.59 -2.92
C GLY A 14 -20.43 1.09 -3.41
N GLY A 15 -19.78 0.36 -4.32
CA GLY A 15 -18.48 0.72 -4.89
C GLY A 15 -17.32 0.72 -3.88
N LEU A 16 -16.11 1.10 -4.33
CA LEU A 16 -14.90 1.13 -3.49
C LEU A 16 -15.01 2.10 -2.31
N THR A 17 -15.88 3.12 -2.39
CA THR A 17 -16.11 4.08 -1.29
C THR A 17 -16.67 3.39 -0.06
N LEU A 18 -17.69 2.53 -0.24
CA LEU A 18 -18.32 1.81 0.85
C LEU A 18 -17.38 0.73 1.41
N VAL A 19 -16.59 0.09 0.55
CA VAL A 19 -15.57 -0.89 0.96
C VAL A 19 -14.52 -0.23 1.85
N ALA A 20 -13.88 0.84 1.37
CA ALA A 20 -12.85 1.56 2.11
C ALA A 20 -13.36 2.05 3.47
N ARG A 21 -14.58 2.61 3.48
CA ARG A 21 -15.22 3.07 4.72
C ARG A 21 -15.47 1.92 5.70
N ASN A 22 -16.05 0.80 5.25
CA ASN A 22 -16.32 -0.34 6.14
C ASN A 22 -15.05 -1.01 6.65
N VAL A 23 -14.02 -1.14 5.80
CA VAL A 23 -12.70 -1.67 6.20
C VAL A 23 -12.12 -0.83 7.34
N VAL A 24 -12.15 0.50 7.20
CA VAL A 24 -11.58 1.42 8.18
C VAL A 24 -12.47 1.54 9.43
N GLU A 25 -13.78 1.75 9.29
CA GLU A 25 -14.72 1.88 10.42
C GLU A 25 -14.92 0.56 11.18
N GLY A 26 -14.91 -0.59 10.49
CA GLY A 26 -14.96 -1.92 11.10
C GLY A 26 -13.71 -2.23 11.93
N PHE A 27 -12.54 -1.79 11.47
CA PHE A 27 -11.31 -1.86 12.26
C PHE A 27 -11.36 -0.93 13.49
N LEU A 28 -11.85 0.30 13.33
CA LEU A 28 -11.92 1.29 14.41
C LEU A 28 -12.89 0.90 15.53
N THR A 29 -13.95 0.16 15.23
CA THR A 29 -14.93 -0.30 16.23
C THR A 29 -14.43 -1.49 17.06
N GLY A 30 -13.44 -2.25 16.56
CA GLY A 30 -12.82 -3.36 17.29
C GLY A 30 -11.68 -2.96 18.24
N ILE A 31 -11.13 -1.74 18.10
CA ILE A 31 -10.04 -1.24 18.95
C ILE A 31 -10.56 -0.08 19.79
N HIS A 32 -10.79 -0.33 21.09
CA HIS A 32 -10.98 0.75 22.04
C HIS A 32 -9.70 1.59 22.12
N ARG A 33 -9.78 2.83 21.60
CA ARG A 33 -8.79 3.92 21.49
C ARG A 33 -8.23 4.08 20.07
N SER A 34 -8.44 5.29 19.55
CA SER A 34 -7.93 5.87 18.30
C SER A 34 -6.56 5.29 17.88
N PRO A 35 -6.50 4.43 16.83
CA PRO A 35 -5.26 3.87 16.28
C PRO A 35 -4.58 4.80 15.28
N PHE A 36 -5.01 6.06 15.16
CA PHE A 36 -4.61 7.01 14.12
C PHE A 36 -3.21 7.63 14.30
N LYS A 37 -2.40 7.14 15.25
CA LYS A 37 -1.09 7.71 15.58
C LYS A 37 0.05 7.32 14.62
N GLY A 38 -0.13 6.31 13.77
CA GLY A 38 0.99 5.66 13.06
C GLY A 38 1.50 6.28 11.76
N PHE A 39 0.94 7.40 11.28
CA PHE A 39 1.30 7.99 9.98
C PHE A 39 1.86 9.41 10.03
N SER A 40 1.49 10.20 11.05
CA SER A 40 2.02 11.55 11.26
C SER A 40 2.99 11.53 12.44
N VAL A 41 4.14 12.18 12.26
CA VAL A 41 5.10 12.45 13.34
C VAL A 41 4.41 13.29 14.42
N GLU A 42 4.80 13.08 15.67
CA GLU A 42 4.05 13.43 16.89
C GLU A 42 3.99 14.91 17.26
N PHE A 43 2.87 15.21 17.93
CA PHE A 43 2.42 16.41 18.67
C PHE A 43 3.51 17.32 19.30
N ALA A 44 3.48 18.61 18.94
CA ALA A 44 4.21 19.70 19.58
C ALA A 44 3.65 20.10 20.95
N GLU A 45 4.48 20.03 21.99
CA GLU A 45 4.21 20.60 23.30
C GLU A 45 4.62 22.08 23.40
N HIS A 46 4.01 22.80 24.34
CA HIS A 46 4.49 24.12 24.75
C HIS A 46 5.56 23.93 25.82
N ARG A 47 6.80 24.30 25.50
CA ARG A 47 7.89 24.28 26.46
C ARG A 47 8.07 25.66 27.09
N GLN A 48 8.37 25.70 28.39
CA GLN A 48 8.76 26.94 29.05
C GLN A 48 10.09 27.45 28.47
N TYR A 49 10.16 28.75 28.21
CA TYR A 49 11.36 29.42 27.70
C TYR A 49 12.56 29.24 28.63
N TYR A 50 13.73 28.97 28.05
CA TYR A 50 15.04 28.99 28.70
C TYR A 50 15.99 29.99 28.03
N PRO A 51 16.92 30.60 28.78
CA PRO A 51 17.95 31.45 28.22
C PRO A 51 18.76 30.71 27.14
N GLY A 52 18.71 31.20 25.90
CA GLY A 52 19.29 30.54 24.72
C GLY A 52 18.26 30.18 23.66
N ASP A 53 16.97 30.13 24.03
CA ASP A 53 15.88 29.92 23.08
C ASP A 53 15.66 31.15 22.18
N GLU A 54 15.35 30.90 20.91
CA GLU A 54 15.12 31.97 19.96
C GLU A 54 13.75 32.64 20.17
N ILE A 55 13.77 33.94 20.41
CA ILE A 55 12.59 34.76 20.77
C ILE A 55 11.51 34.75 19.67
N ARG A 56 11.87 34.45 18.41
CA ARG A 56 10.92 34.37 17.28
C ARG A 56 9.84 33.30 17.46
N HIS A 57 10.10 32.28 18.27
CA HIS A 57 9.16 31.18 18.52
C HIS A 57 8.29 31.41 19.77
N LEU A 58 8.34 32.57 20.40
CA LEU A 58 7.57 32.87 21.61
C LEU A 58 6.05 32.93 21.36
N ASP A 59 5.25 32.29 22.22
CA ASP A 59 3.78 32.44 22.17
C ASP A 59 3.29 33.69 22.90
N TRP A 60 3.14 34.78 22.16
CA TRP A 60 2.58 36.04 22.67
C TRP A 60 1.16 35.91 23.23
N ARG A 61 0.34 34.96 22.72
CA ARG A 61 -1.04 34.77 23.21
C ARG A 61 -1.07 34.04 24.54
N LEU A 62 -0.21 33.03 24.72
CA LEU A 62 -0.10 32.30 25.97
C LEU A 62 0.57 33.16 27.05
N LEU A 63 1.57 33.95 26.67
CA LEU A 63 2.17 34.97 27.53
C LEU A 63 1.11 35.93 28.08
N ALA A 64 0.25 36.48 27.22
CA ALA A 64 -0.81 37.41 27.64
C ALA A 64 -1.85 36.80 28.61
N LYS A 65 -1.97 35.47 28.68
CA LYS A 65 -2.92 34.78 29.56
C LYS A 65 -2.28 34.25 30.85
N THR A 66 -1.01 33.88 30.80
CA THR A 66 -0.35 33.12 31.87
C THR A 66 0.81 33.85 32.52
N ASP A 67 1.23 34.99 31.96
CA ASP A 67 2.39 35.79 32.38
C ASP A 67 3.69 34.96 32.46
N ARG A 68 3.76 33.90 31.66
CA ARG A 68 4.90 32.99 31.56
C ARG A 68 5.33 32.88 30.10
N TYR A 69 6.65 32.87 29.92
CA TYR A 69 7.26 32.72 28.60
C TYR A 69 7.23 31.25 28.17
N TYR A 70 6.52 30.99 27.08
CA TYR A 70 6.49 29.69 26.42
C TYR A 70 7.00 29.84 24.99
N ILE A 71 7.80 28.87 24.56
CA ILE A 71 8.19 28.71 23.17
C ILE A 71 7.17 27.78 22.51
N LYS A 72 6.63 28.21 21.36
CA LYS A 72 5.96 27.33 20.41
C LYS A 72 7.03 26.49 19.77
N GLU A 73 7.14 25.24 20.21
CA GLU A 73 7.79 24.25 19.37
C GLU A 73 6.83 24.01 18.21
N TYR A 74 7.27 24.37 17.00
CA TYR A 74 6.52 24.06 15.80
C TYR A 74 6.85 22.63 15.46
N GLU A 75 5.88 21.74 15.57
CA GLU A 75 5.93 20.53 14.76
C GLU A 75 5.88 20.99 13.31
N GLU A 76 6.82 20.53 12.48
CA GLU A 76 6.47 20.45 11.08
C GLU A 76 5.26 19.52 11.02
N GLU A 77 4.05 20.06 10.85
CA GLU A 77 2.96 19.33 10.22
C GLU A 77 3.47 18.92 8.83
N THR A 78 4.27 17.85 8.77
CA THR A 78 4.62 17.25 7.49
C THR A 78 3.35 16.60 7.01
N ASN A 79 2.49 17.37 6.35
CA ASN A 79 1.38 16.86 5.56
C ASN A 79 1.96 15.76 4.67
N LEU A 80 1.78 14.50 5.09
CA LEU A 80 2.50 13.39 4.52
C LEU A 80 1.96 13.22 3.10
N LYS A 81 2.86 13.08 2.15
CA LYS A 81 2.50 12.81 0.76
C LYS A 81 2.60 11.32 0.55
N ALA A 82 1.46 10.68 0.32
CA ALA A 82 1.41 9.28 -0.04
C ALA A 82 1.22 9.13 -1.55
N TYR A 83 1.91 8.16 -2.13
CA TYR A 83 1.77 7.75 -3.52
C TYR A 83 1.37 6.28 -3.54
N LEU A 84 0.13 6.01 -3.94
CA LEU A 84 -0.33 4.66 -4.22
C LEU A 84 0.18 4.27 -5.60
N VAL A 85 1.04 3.27 -5.68
CA VAL A 85 1.59 2.76 -6.94
C VAL A 85 1.02 1.38 -7.17
N ILE A 86 0.14 1.25 -8.17
CA ILE A 86 -0.59 0.02 -8.42
C ILE A 86 -0.10 -0.61 -9.72
N ASP A 87 0.28 -1.87 -9.58
CA ASP A 87 0.55 -2.76 -10.69
C ASP A 87 -0.76 -3.25 -11.34
N ALA A 88 -0.90 -2.94 -12.62
CA ALA A 88 -2.01 -3.31 -13.48
C ALA A 88 -1.54 -4.27 -14.59
N SER A 89 -0.46 -5.02 -14.38
CA SER A 89 -0.01 -6.08 -15.29
C SER A 89 -1.05 -7.20 -15.49
N GLY A 90 -0.86 -8.01 -16.54
CA GLY A 90 -1.73 -9.16 -16.83
C GLY A 90 -1.78 -10.20 -15.70
N SER A 91 -0.68 -10.40 -14.97
CA SER A 91 -0.61 -11.34 -13.84
C SER A 91 -1.53 -10.93 -12.69
N MET A 92 -1.69 -9.62 -12.45
CA MET A 92 -2.63 -9.07 -11.47
C MET A 92 -4.09 -9.36 -11.82
N GLY A 93 -4.38 -9.66 -13.09
CA GLY A 93 -5.69 -10.14 -13.52
C GLY A 93 -6.08 -11.53 -13.01
N TYR A 94 -5.14 -12.30 -12.44
CA TYR A 94 -5.42 -13.65 -11.93
C TYR A 94 -6.44 -13.63 -10.80
N LYS A 95 -7.49 -14.44 -10.95
CA LYS A 95 -8.58 -14.62 -9.98
C LYS A 95 -8.55 -15.97 -9.28
N GLY A 96 -7.99 -17.00 -9.93
CA GLY A 96 -8.06 -18.37 -9.41
C GLY A 96 -9.50 -18.78 -9.11
N LYS A 97 -9.71 -19.36 -7.92
CA LYS A 97 -11.04 -19.73 -7.39
C LYS A 97 -11.67 -18.63 -6.51
N GLN A 98 -10.99 -17.50 -6.33
CA GLN A 98 -11.44 -16.44 -5.44
C GLN A 98 -12.56 -15.60 -6.07
N LYS A 99 -13.27 -14.82 -5.25
CA LYS A 99 -14.28 -13.87 -5.72
C LYS A 99 -13.65 -12.68 -6.46
N LEU A 100 -12.48 -12.24 -6.00
CA LEU A 100 -11.74 -11.08 -6.50
C LEU A 100 -10.46 -11.52 -7.22
N SER A 101 -10.06 -10.79 -8.26
CA SER A 101 -8.69 -10.90 -8.80
C SER A 101 -7.66 -10.25 -7.88
N LYS A 102 -6.37 -10.56 -8.06
CA LYS A 102 -5.27 -9.88 -7.36
C LYS A 102 -5.34 -8.35 -7.55
N PHE A 103 -5.69 -7.90 -8.75
CA PHE A 103 -5.91 -6.50 -9.07
C PHE A 103 -7.10 -5.89 -8.32
N GLN A 104 -8.24 -6.59 -8.26
CA GLN A 104 -9.40 -6.11 -7.51
C GLN A 104 -9.15 -6.05 -6.01
N TYR A 105 -8.40 -7.01 -5.49
CA TYR A 105 -7.93 -7.00 -4.11
C TYR A 105 -7.01 -5.80 -3.86
N ALA A 106 -6.05 -5.53 -4.77
CA ALA A 106 -5.18 -4.35 -4.72
C ALA A 106 -5.98 -3.04 -4.75
N GLN A 107 -7.01 -2.93 -5.58
CA GLN A 107 -7.90 -1.76 -5.63
C GLN A 107 -8.58 -1.51 -4.28
N GLN A 108 -9.05 -2.56 -3.59
CA GLN A 108 -9.67 -2.43 -2.27
C GLN A 108 -8.66 -2.01 -1.21
N VAL A 109 -7.45 -2.58 -1.23
CA VAL A 109 -6.36 -2.18 -0.32
C VAL A 109 -5.98 -0.72 -0.56
N ALA A 110 -5.75 -0.32 -1.81
CA ALA A 110 -5.43 1.06 -2.19
C ALA A 110 -6.54 2.04 -1.81
N ALA A 111 -7.80 1.70 -2.05
CA ALA A 111 -8.96 2.51 -1.66
C ALA A 111 -9.03 2.71 -0.14
N SER A 112 -8.79 1.64 0.63
CA SER A 112 -8.79 1.69 2.09
C SER A 112 -7.64 2.56 2.64
N MET A 113 -6.44 2.42 2.07
CA MET A 113 -5.28 3.25 2.43
C MET A 113 -5.51 4.73 2.06
N ALA A 114 -6.05 5.01 0.87
CA ALA A 114 -6.41 6.36 0.45
C ALA A 114 -7.39 7.02 1.41
N TYR A 115 -8.44 6.28 1.81
CA TYR A 115 -9.43 6.75 2.76
C TYR A 115 -8.80 7.06 4.13
N LEU A 116 -7.98 6.15 4.64
CA LEU A 116 -7.31 6.30 5.94
C LEU A 116 -6.42 7.54 5.97
N MET A 117 -5.58 7.72 4.95
CA MET A 117 -4.64 8.84 4.87
C MET A 117 -5.36 10.17 4.68
N LEU A 118 -6.37 10.22 3.79
CA LEU A 118 -7.16 11.46 3.59
C LEU A 118 -7.99 11.83 4.83
N ALA A 119 -8.42 10.86 5.63
CA ALA A 119 -9.06 11.12 6.92
C ALA A 119 -8.10 11.77 7.93
N GLN A 120 -6.79 11.58 7.77
CA GLN A 120 -5.72 12.22 8.55
C GLN A 120 -5.21 13.52 7.91
N LEU A 121 -5.86 14.01 6.86
CA LEU A 121 -5.47 15.20 6.09
C LEU A 121 -4.16 15.04 5.30
N ASP A 122 -3.67 13.82 5.14
CA ASP A 122 -2.51 13.52 4.29
C ASP A 122 -2.87 13.60 2.80
N ALA A 123 -1.92 14.06 1.99
CA ALA A 123 -2.13 14.20 0.56
C ALA A 123 -1.86 12.86 -0.14
N VAL A 124 -2.87 12.31 -0.83
CA VAL A 124 -2.75 11.00 -1.51
C VAL A 124 -2.77 11.17 -3.02
N GLY A 125 -1.75 10.65 -3.69
CA GLY A 125 -1.67 10.50 -5.15
C GLY A 125 -1.79 9.04 -5.57
N LEU A 126 -2.03 8.83 -6.86
CA LEU A 126 -2.12 7.51 -7.47
C LEU A 126 -1.25 7.47 -8.73
N VAL A 127 -0.45 6.42 -8.85
CA VAL A 127 0.34 6.09 -10.02
C VAL A 127 -0.02 4.69 -10.43
N THR A 128 -0.31 4.49 -11.69
CA THR A 128 -0.72 3.20 -12.23
C THR A 128 0.25 2.79 -13.30
N HIS A 129 0.57 1.51 -13.37
CA HIS A 129 1.51 1.03 -14.37
C HIS A 129 1.23 -0.39 -14.83
N ASP A 130 1.70 -0.69 -16.03
CA ASP A 130 1.86 -2.02 -16.60
C ASP A 130 3.32 -2.16 -17.08
N THR A 131 3.56 -2.35 -18.38
CA THR A 131 4.86 -2.14 -19.05
C THR A 131 5.32 -0.68 -19.08
N ARG A 132 4.41 0.28 -18.82
CA ARG A 132 4.68 1.71 -18.73
C ARG A 132 3.80 2.36 -17.67
N VAL A 133 4.09 3.61 -17.31
CA VAL A 133 3.17 4.40 -16.48
C VAL A 133 1.93 4.75 -17.31
N THR A 134 0.77 4.29 -16.86
CA THR A 134 -0.52 4.44 -17.58
C THR A 134 -1.32 5.62 -17.10
N GLY A 135 -1.12 6.05 -15.85
CA GLY A 135 -1.88 7.13 -15.24
C GLY A 135 -1.18 7.71 -14.02
N ILE A 136 -1.31 9.03 -13.85
CA ILE A 136 -0.79 9.74 -12.69
C ILE A 136 -1.86 10.71 -12.21
N VAL A 137 -2.24 10.57 -10.94
CA VAL A 137 -3.08 11.50 -10.21
C VAL A 137 -2.22 12.14 -9.11
N PRO A 138 -1.99 13.46 -9.13
CA PRO A 138 -1.11 14.11 -8.17
C PRO A 138 -1.71 14.09 -6.75
N PRO A 139 -0.86 14.08 -5.69
CA PRO A 139 -1.35 14.09 -4.31
C PRO A 139 -2.16 15.34 -3.95
N LYS A 140 -3.35 15.14 -3.39
CA LYS A 140 -4.23 16.19 -2.83
C LYS A 140 -4.97 15.65 -1.60
N THR A 141 -5.51 16.54 -0.77
CA THR A 141 -6.11 16.23 0.54
C THR A 141 -7.65 16.25 0.56
N SER A 142 -8.32 16.71 -0.50
CA SER A 142 -9.77 16.97 -0.46
C SER A 142 -10.64 15.71 -0.55
N SER A 143 -11.82 15.69 0.07
CA SER A 143 -12.78 14.57 -0.05
C SER A 143 -13.29 14.35 -1.48
N LYS A 144 -13.37 15.41 -2.29
CA LYS A 144 -13.67 15.29 -3.74
C LYS A 144 -12.56 14.53 -4.48
N HIS A 145 -11.32 14.68 -4.03
CA HIS A 145 -10.17 13.95 -4.56
C HIS A 145 -10.23 12.47 -4.23
N LEU A 146 -10.69 12.09 -3.02
CA LEU A 146 -10.95 10.68 -2.70
C LEU A 146 -11.89 10.05 -3.73
N LEU A 147 -13.05 10.66 -4.00
CA LEU A 147 -13.99 10.15 -4.99
C LEU A 147 -13.38 10.04 -6.39
N HIS A 148 -12.52 10.99 -6.77
CA HIS A 148 -11.79 10.92 -8.03
C HIS A 148 -10.84 9.73 -8.06
N LEU A 149 -10.02 9.53 -7.02
CA LEU A 149 -9.12 8.39 -6.90
C LEU A 149 -9.88 7.06 -6.99
N LEU A 150 -10.98 6.91 -6.26
CA LEU A 150 -11.78 5.69 -6.24
C LEU A 150 -12.40 5.38 -7.61
N ARG A 151 -12.91 6.39 -8.32
CA ARG A 151 -13.41 6.22 -9.70
C ARG A 151 -12.31 5.87 -10.67
N THR A 152 -11.14 6.50 -10.53
CA THR A 152 -9.97 6.16 -11.34
C THR A 152 -9.59 4.70 -11.11
N LEU A 153 -9.53 4.24 -9.86
CA LEU A 153 -9.29 2.84 -9.53
C LEU A 153 -10.32 1.93 -10.20
N GLU A 154 -11.63 2.16 -9.98
CA GLU A 154 -12.71 1.33 -10.53
C GLU A 154 -12.68 1.22 -12.06
N GLY A 155 -12.28 2.27 -12.76
CA GLY A 155 -12.21 2.31 -14.22
C GLY A 155 -11.00 1.57 -14.83
N MET A 156 -10.07 1.07 -14.01
CA MET A 156 -8.87 0.40 -14.49
C MET A 156 -9.12 -1.07 -14.82
N THR A 157 -8.34 -1.58 -15.77
CA THR A 157 -8.30 -3.00 -16.12
C THR A 157 -6.85 -3.47 -16.17
N PRO A 158 -6.53 -4.66 -15.62
CA PRO A 158 -5.20 -5.22 -15.71
C PRO A 158 -4.92 -5.73 -17.13
N GLY A 159 -3.70 -5.56 -17.62
CA GLY A 159 -3.25 -6.03 -18.93
C GLY A 159 -1.78 -5.75 -19.22
N GLY A 160 -1.28 -6.33 -20.30
CA GLY A 160 0.11 -6.17 -20.73
C GLY A 160 1.10 -7.08 -19.99
N GLU A 161 2.35 -7.05 -20.47
CA GLU A 161 3.47 -7.76 -19.84
C GLU A 161 3.94 -7.06 -18.57
N THR A 162 4.63 -7.81 -17.70
CA THR A 162 5.13 -7.27 -16.42
C THR A 162 6.56 -6.79 -16.56
N ALA A 163 6.82 -5.52 -16.21
CA ALA A 163 8.16 -4.96 -16.12
C ALA A 163 8.30 -4.05 -14.88
N LEU A 164 8.32 -4.64 -13.69
CA LEU A 164 8.20 -3.90 -12.43
C LEU A 164 9.44 -3.06 -12.13
N ALA A 165 10.62 -3.67 -12.11
CA ALA A 165 11.83 -2.97 -11.66
C ALA A 165 12.18 -1.73 -12.51
N PRO A 166 12.15 -1.78 -13.86
CA PRO A 166 12.39 -0.59 -14.70
C PRO A 166 11.37 0.52 -14.45
N ILE A 167 10.10 0.14 -14.24
CA ILE A 167 9.02 1.10 -14.03
C ILE A 167 9.09 1.74 -12.65
N TRP A 168 9.36 0.99 -11.60
CA TRP A 168 9.58 1.56 -10.27
C TRP A 168 10.78 2.51 -10.24
N HIS A 169 11.85 2.19 -10.98
CA HIS A 169 12.96 3.13 -11.19
C HIS A 169 12.52 4.41 -11.91
N SER A 170 11.71 4.30 -12.97
CA SER A 170 11.18 5.46 -13.70
C SER A 170 10.27 6.32 -12.81
N ILE A 171 9.38 5.68 -12.03
CA ILE A 171 8.48 6.33 -11.08
C ILE A 171 9.28 7.11 -10.03
N ALA A 172 10.28 6.46 -9.42
CA ALA A 172 11.19 7.12 -8.49
C ALA A 172 11.83 8.36 -9.13
N GLY A 173 12.34 8.22 -10.37
CA GLY A 173 13.10 9.23 -11.13
C GLY A 173 12.30 10.45 -11.57
N GLN A 174 11.12 10.20 -12.14
CA GLN A 174 10.46 11.16 -13.01
C GLN A 174 9.13 11.67 -12.43
N HIS A 175 8.49 10.85 -11.60
CA HIS A 175 7.11 11.09 -11.16
C HIS A 175 7.02 11.45 -9.68
N LEU A 176 7.91 10.89 -8.85
CA LEU A 176 7.97 11.14 -7.40
C LEU A 176 8.97 12.25 -7.05
N LYS A 177 8.61 13.50 -7.33
CA LYS A 177 9.51 14.66 -7.16
C LYS A 177 9.75 15.12 -5.72
N ARG A 178 8.94 14.67 -4.76
CA ARG A 178 8.98 15.14 -3.36
C ARG A 178 8.99 13.92 -2.45
N ARG A 179 9.77 13.99 -1.36
CA ARG A 179 9.75 12.97 -0.29
C ARG A 179 8.33 12.69 0.17
N GLY A 180 8.06 11.45 0.52
CA GLY A 180 6.74 10.97 0.90
C GLY A 180 6.72 9.46 1.05
N MET A 181 5.57 8.93 1.48
CA MET A 181 5.32 7.50 1.54
C MET A 181 4.96 6.97 0.15
N VAL A 182 5.55 5.85 -0.24
CA VAL A 182 5.28 5.15 -1.49
C VAL A 182 4.74 3.78 -1.13
N ILE A 183 3.47 3.55 -1.45
CA ILE A 183 2.79 2.29 -1.21
C ILE A 183 2.72 1.55 -2.54
N LEU A 184 3.53 0.50 -2.68
CA LEU A 184 3.57 -0.37 -3.85
C LEU A 184 2.59 -1.52 -3.66
N LEU A 185 1.71 -1.76 -4.63
CA LEU A 185 0.76 -2.87 -4.66
C LEU A 185 1.00 -3.71 -5.92
N SER A 186 1.61 -4.88 -5.76
CA SER A 186 1.98 -5.77 -6.87
C SER A 186 2.12 -7.21 -6.39
N ASP A 187 2.05 -8.15 -7.31
CA ASP A 187 2.43 -9.55 -7.08
C ASP A 187 3.95 -9.78 -7.14
N CYS A 188 4.74 -8.70 -7.32
CA CYS A 188 6.20 -8.71 -7.35
C CYS A 188 6.75 -9.71 -8.37
N PHE A 189 6.06 -9.98 -9.47
CA PHE A 189 6.50 -10.98 -10.44
C PHE A 189 7.68 -10.47 -11.32
N ASP A 190 8.87 -10.38 -10.72
CA ASP A 190 10.13 -9.96 -11.35
C ASP A 190 11.33 -10.49 -10.54
N LYS A 191 12.55 -10.35 -11.04
CA LYS A 191 13.77 -10.79 -10.35
C LYS A 191 13.97 -10.02 -9.05
N VAL A 192 14.24 -10.74 -7.96
CA VAL A 192 14.41 -10.16 -6.62
C VAL A 192 15.51 -9.10 -6.57
N ASP A 193 16.62 -9.32 -7.29
CA ASP A 193 17.72 -8.35 -7.35
C ASP A 193 17.33 -7.05 -8.06
N ASP A 194 16.48 -7.15 -9.10
CA ASP A 194 16.03 -6.01 -9.89
C ASP A 194 15.02 -5.18 -9.07
N LEU A 195 14.08 -5.86 -8.42
CA LEU A 195 13.14 -5.23 -7.48
C LEU A 195 13.88 -4.55 -6.33
N ALA A 196 14.88 -5.20 -5.72
CA ALA A 196 15.65 -4.61 -4.64
C ALA A 196 16.39 -3.34 -5.06
N ARG A 197 16.97 -3.32 -6.27
CA ARG A 197 17.57 -2.10 -6.84
C ARG A 197 16.53 -0.99 -7.03
N ALA A 198 15.34 -1.32 -7.50
CA ALA A 198 14.24 -0.38 -7.65
C ALA A 198 13.77 0.21 -6.31
N LEU A 199 13.58 -0.64 -5.30
CA LEU A 199 13.27 -0.24 -3.93
C LEU A 199 14.38 0.64 -3.34
N GLN A 200 15.65 0.28 -3.55
CA GLN A 200 16.79 1.07 -3.09
C GLN A 200 16.80 2.47 -3.72
N HIS A 201 16.45 2.61 -5.00
CA HIS A 201 16.33 3.93 -5.65
C HIS A 201 15.23 4.79 -5.01
N LEU A 202 14.08 4.20 -4.64
CA LEU A 202 13.03 4.92 -3.88
C LEU A 202 13.57 5.36 -2.51
N LYS A 203 14.27 4.48 -1.78
CA LYS A 203 14.87 4.82 -0.48
C LYS A 203 15.95 5.91 -0.59
N HIS A 204 16.80 5.87 -1.61
CA HIS A 204 17.80 6.92 -1.87
C HIS A 204 17.20 8.30 -2.14
N ARG A 205 15.93 8.35 -2.58
CA ARG A 205 15.16 9.60 -2.73
C ARG A 205 14.42 10.01 -1.45
N ASN A 206 14.75 9.38 -0.32
CA ASN A 206 14.17 9.62 1.00
C ASN A 206 12.67 9.34 1.06
N HIS A 207 12.19 8.34 0.31
CA HIS A 207 10.84 7.84 0.46
C HIS A 207 10.74 6.84 1.62
N ASP A 208 9.65 6.91 2.37
CA ASP A 208 9.19 5.75 3.15
C ASP A 208 8.48 4.80 2.18
N VAL A 209 8.76 3.50 2.25
CA VAL A 209 8.27 2.55 1.25
C VAL A 209 7.57 1.39 1.95
N LEU A 210 6.33 1.16 1.54
CA LEU A 210 5.50 0.04 1.97
C LEU A 210 5.21 -0.83 0.74
N LEU A 211 5.60 -2.10 0.79
CA LEU A 211 5.37 -3.05 -0.29
C LEU A 211 4.30 -4.06 0.13
N PHE A 212 3.11 -3.96 -0.48
CA PHE A 212 2.08 -4.98 -0.41
C PHE A 212 2.29 -6.00 -1.53
N HIS A 213 2.79 -7.17 -1.16
CA HIS A 213 2.98 -8.32 -2.04
C HIS A 213 1.70 -9.15 -2.07
N ILE A 214 0.92 -9.02 -3.15
CA ILE A 214 -0.43 -9.58 -3.28
C ILE A 214 -0.37 -10.90 -4.03
N LEU A 215 -0.83 -11.97 -3.38
CA LEU A 215 -0.73 -13.33 -3.90
C LEU A 215 -2.08 -14.03 -3.86
N ALA A 216 -2.33 -14.86 -4.86
CA ALA A 216 -3.45 -15.79 -4.81
C ALA A 216 -3.09 -17.05 -3.99
N PRO A 217 -4.05 -17.69 -3.32
CA PRO A 217 -3.81 -18.92 -2.57
C PRO A 217 -3.20 -20.02 -3.42
N GLU A 218 -3.57 -20.09 -4.69
CA GLU A 218 -3.04 -21.06 -5.63
C GLU A 218 -1.55 -20.86 -5.94
N GLU A 219 -1.03 -19.64 -5.84
CA GLU A 219 0.40 -19.33 -5.99
C GLU A 219 1.17 -19.75 -4.72
N VAL A 220 0.55 -19.64 -3.54
CA VAL A 220 1.22 -19.97 -2.26
C VAL A 220 1.16 -21.47 -1.97
N GLU A 221 0.02 -22.11 -2.24
CA GLU A 221 -0.25 -23.49 -1.83
C GLU A 221 -0.12 -24.50 -2.97
N PHE A 222 -0.05 -24.02 -4.23
CA PHE A 222 0.04 -24.81 -5.45
C PHE A 222 -0.87 -26.06 -5.50
N PRO A 223 -2.19 -25.95 -5.23
CA PRO A 223 -3.09 -27.08 -4.95
C PRO A 223 -3.48 -27.92 -6.19
N PHE A 224 -2.61 -27.99 -7.20
CA PHE A 224 -2.85 -28.69 -8.46
C PHE A 224 -2.46 -30.17 -8.34
N LYS A 225 -3.47 -31.06 -8.33
CA LYS A 225 -3.29 -32.51 -8.18
C LYS A 225 -3.41 -33.30 -9.48
N ASN A 226 -3.71 -32.68 -10.61
CA ASN A 226 -3.88 -33.37 -11.89
C ASN A 226 -2.95 -32.74 -12.94
N PRO A 227 -2.69 -33.42 -14.07
CA PRO A 227 -2.08 -32.78 -15.23
C PRO A 227 -2.82 -31.47 -15.52
N THR A 228 -2.11 -30.36 -15.36
CA THR A 228 -2.70 -29.03 -15.41
C THR A 228 -2.03 -28.27 -16.53
N LYS A 229 -2.85 -27.58 -17.30
CA LYS A 229 -2.40 -26.70 -18.37
C LYS A 229 -2.26 -25.30 -17.79
N PHE A 230 -1.03 -24.87 -17.56
CA PHE A 230 -0.71 -23.52 -17.11
C PHE A 230 -0.67 -22.60 -18.33
N ARG A 231 -1.46 -21.53 -18.28
CA ARG A 231 -1.48 -20.49 -19.32
C ARG A 231 -0.75 -19.27 -18.78
N ASN A 232 0.17 -18.72 -19.55
CA ASN A 232 0.76 -17.42 -19.25
C ASN A 232 -0.30 -16.33 -19.44
N LEU A 233 -0.46 -15.45 -18.45
CA LEU A 233 -1.40 -14.32 -18.50
C LEU A 233 -0.82 -13.09 -19.17
N GLU A 234 0.50 -13.02 -19.31
CA GLU A 234 1.23 -11.91 -19.92
C GLU A 234 1.43 -12.13 -21.42
N VAL A 235 1.78 -13.36 -21.82
CA VAL A 235 2.05 -13.73 -23.22
C VAL A 235 0.95 -14.65 -23.75
N ASN A 236 0.16 -14.14 -24.70
CA ASN A 236 -0.90 -14.92 -25.34
C ASN A 236 -0.33 -16.14 -26.09
N GLY A 237 -0.92 -17.31 -25.86
CA GLY A 237 -0.58 -18.55 -26.57
C GLY A 237 0.54 -19.39 -25.94
N GLN A 238 1.19 -18.91 -24.86
CA GLN A 238 2.15 -19.73 -24.13
C GLN A 238 1.43 -20.59 -23.09
N GLU A 239 1.43 -21.90 -23.34
CA GLU A 239 0.76 -22.89 -22.49
C GLU A 239 1.71 -24.04 -22.18
N ILE A 240 1.82 -24.38 -20.91
CA ILE A 240 2.65 -25.49 -20.44
C ILE A 240 1.71 -26.54 -19.85
N THR A 241 1.65 -27.71 -20.47
CA THR A 241 0.95 -28.87 -19.91
C THR A 241 1.96 -29.74 -19.19
N THR A 242 1.78 -29.93 -17.89
CA THR A 242 2.74 -30.68 -17.07
C THR A 242 2.02 -31.40 -15.92
N ASP A 243 2.68 -32.43 -15.39
CA ASP A 243 2.23 -33.09 -14.17
C ASP A 243 2.55 -32.21 -12.97
N ALA A 244 1.55 -31.45 -12.54
CA ALA A 244 1.68 -30.49 -11.46
C ALA A 244 2.11 -31.15 -10.12
N ARG A 245 1.88 -32.45 -9.92
CA ARG A 245 2.33 -33.14 -8.70
C ARG A 245 3.85 -33.19 -8.62
N ARG A 246 4.52 -33.43 -9.75
CA ARG A 246 5.97 -33.56 -9.83
C ARG A 246 6.67 -32.22 -9.65
N LEU A 247 6.03 -31.13 -10.10
CA LEU A 247 6.57 -29.77 -9.97
C LEU A 247 6.28 -29.11 -8.62
N ARG A 248 5.29 -29.60 -7.86
CA ARG A 248 4.81 -28.95 -6.64
C ARG A 248 5.94 -28.69 -5.64
N GLU A 249 6.77 -29.68 -5.36
CA GLU A 249 7.82 -29.58 -4.34
C GLU A 249 8.87 -28.53 -4.74
N GLU A 250 9.37 -28.62 -5.97
CA GLU A 250 10.35 -27.68 -6.51
C GLU A 250 9.79 -26.25 -6.62
N TYR A 251 8.54 -26.12 -7.09
CA TYR A 251 7.86 -24.82 -7.15
C TYR A 251 7.74 -24.18 -5.78
N LEU A 252 7.21 -24.90 -4.78
CA LEU A 252 7.02 -24.36 -3.43
C LEU A 252 8.36 -24.00 -2.78
N LYS A 253 9.41 -24.79 -3.01
CA LYS A 253 10.76 -24.47 -2.55
C LYS A 253 11.28 -23.18 -3.19
N ASN A 254 11.22 -23.07 -4.50
CA ASN A 254 11.70 -21.89 -5.24
C ASN A 254 10.89 -20.63 -4.88
N PHE A 255 9.58 -20.78 -4.71
CA PHE A 255 8.68 -19.69 -4.31
C PHE A 255 8.98 -19.21 -2.88
N GLU A 256 9.20 -20.12 -1.94
CA GLU A 256 9.54 -19.75 -0.57
C GLU A 256 10.92 -19.10 -0.49
N GLU A 257 11.91 -19.60 -1.24
CA GLU A 257 13.23 -18.98 -1.35
C GLU A 257 13.15 -17.56 -1.96
N TYR A 258 12.39 -17.41 -3.05
CA TYR A 258 12.09 -16.12 -3.66
C TYR A 258 11.50 -15.15 -2.64
N ARG A 259 10.44 -15.58 -1.94
CA ARG A 259 9.70 -14.76 -0.96
C ARG A 259 10.58 -14.35 0.22
N GLN A 260 11.35 -15.28 0.78
CA GLN A 260 12.27 -14.99 1.88
C GLN A 260 13.38 -14.03 1.46
N THR A 261 13.92 -14.20 0.25
CA THR A 261 14.96 -13.31 -0.28
C THR A 261 14.42 -11.91 -0.50
N LEU A 262 13.23 -11.77 -1.11
CA LEU A 262 12.58 -10.48 -1.31
C LEU A 262 12.30 -9.79 0.03
N LYS A 263 11.75 -10.52 1.00
CA LYS A 263 11.50 -9.98 2.34
C LYS A 263 12.80 -9.50 3.00
N ARG A 264 13.86 -10.32 2.99
CA ARG A 264 15.16 -9.97 3.59
C ARG A 264 15.72 -8.69 2.98
N LYS A 265 15.72 -8.59 1.64
CA LYS A 265 16.20 -7.39 0.95
C LYS A 265 15.33 -6.15 1.24
N ALA A 266 14.02 -6.33 1.35
CA ALA A 266 13.13 -5.25 1.76
C ALA A 266 13.45 -4.78 3.19
N ASP A 267 13.60 -5.71 4.14
CA ASP A 267 13.94 -5.43 5.53
C ASP A 267 15.32 -4.71 5.63
N ASP A 268 16.34 -5.18 4.89
CA ASP A 268 17.68 -4.55 4.82
C ASP A 268 17.63 -3.11 4.30
N LEU A 269 16.68 -2.82 3.41
CA LEU A 269 16.44 -1.49 2.84
C LEU A 269 15.49 -0.64 3.69
N GLN A 270 15.03 -1.12 4.85
CA GLN A 270 14.01 -0.48 5.67
C GLN A 270 12.73 -0.19 4.86
N VAL A 271 12.30 -1.16 4.08
CA VAL A 271 11.02 -1.20 3.36
C VAL A 271 10.08 -2.10 4.16
N ASP A 272 8.92 -1.59 4.54
CA ASP A 272 7.92 -2.42 5.20
C ASP A 272 7.33 -3.41 4.17
N TYR A 273 7.65 -4.70 4.32
CA TYR A 273 7.11 -5.76 3.46
C TYR A 273 5.90 -6.42 4.10
N VAL A 274 4.79 -6.47 3.36
CA VAL A 274 3.54 -7.09 3.81
C VAL A 274 3.03 -8.03 2.72
N MET A 275 3.00 -9.32 3.03
CA MET A 275 2.35 -10.32 2.18
C MET A 275 0.85 -10.31 2.46
N LEU A 276 0.05 -10.18 1.40
CA LEU A 276 -1.41 -10.26 1.46
C LEU A 276 -1.87 -11.42 0.57
N ARG A 277 -2.82 -12.22 1.06
CA ARG A 277 -3.48 -13.26 0.26
C ARG A 277 -4.88 -12.80 -0.15
N THR A 278 -5.30 -13.13 -1.36
CA THR A 278 -6.62 -12.72 -1.88
C THR A 278 -7.81 -13.47 -1.27
N ASP A 279 -7.56 -14.52 -0.48
CA ASP A 279 -8.58 -15.22 0.32
C ASP A 279 -8.74 -14.67 1.74
N ASP A 280 -7.84 -13.80 2.20
CA ASP A 280 -8.00 -13.08 3.45
C ASP A 280 -8.87 -11.83 3.22
N PRO A 281 -9.90 -11.57 4.04
CA PRO A 281 -10.65 -10.32 3.96
C PRO A 281 -9.75 -9.09 4.16
N VAL A 282 -9.93 -8.07 3.31
CA VAL A 282 -9.08 -6.86 3.26
C VAL A 282 -9.04 -6.13 4.62
N ASP A 283 -10.18 -6.06 5.30
CA ASP A 283 -10.32 -5.46 6.64
C ASP A 283 -9.44 -6.16 7.68
N ARG A 284 -9.46 -7.49 7.70
CA ARG A 284 -8.60 -8.28 8.60
C ARG A 284 -7.12 -8.13 8.24
N ALA A 285 -6.80 -8.19 6.94
CA ALA A 285 -5.41 -8.16 6.48
C ALA A 285 -4.76 -6.80 6.72
N LEU A 286 -5.45 -5.70 6.39
CA LEU A 286 -4.99 -4.34 6.69
C LEU A 286 -5.01 -4.05 8.19
N GLY A 287 -6.04 -4.50 8.91
CA GLY A 287 -6.11 -4.32 10.36
C GLY A 287 -4.93 -4.96 11.08
N ALA A 288 -4.53 -6.18 10.69
CA ALA A 288 -3.36 -6.86 11.23
C ALA A 288 -2.06 -6.10 10.93
N TYR A 289 -1.93 -5.49 9.74
CA TYR A 289 -0.80 -4.65 9.39
C TYR A 289 -0.74 -3.37 10.25
N LEU A 290 -1.84 -2.62 10.32
CA LEU A 290 -1.92 -1.36 11.08
C LEU A 290 -1.65 -1.58 12.58
N ALA A 291 -2.16 -2.67 13.15
CA ALA A 291 -1.88 -3.05 14.53
C ALA A 291 -0.39 -3.34 14.76
N ARG A 292 0.29 -4.02 13.83
CA ARG A 292 1.74 -4.26 13.91
C ARG A 292 2.57 -2.99 13.79
N ARG A 293 2.15 -2.05 12.94
CA ARG A 293 2.86 -0.78 12.75
C ARG A 293 2.73 0.13 13.97
N ASN A 294 1.57 0.16 14.64
CA ASN A 294 1.37 0.91 15.88
C ASN A 294 2.16 0.37 17.10
N LEU A 295 2.74 -0.83 17.01
CA LEU A 295 3.57 -1.43 18.05
C LEU A 295 5.08 -1.19 17.83
N LYS A 296 5.48 -0.68 16.68
CA LYS A 296 6.85 -0.22 16.38
C LYS A 296 7.01 1.23 16.81
#